data_AF-A0A7K2SAN2-F1
#
_entry.id   AF-A0A7K2SAN2-F1
#
_cell.length_a   1.000
_cell.length_b   1.000
_cell.length_c   1.000
_cell.angle_alpha   90.00
_cell.angle_beta   90.00
_cell.angle_gamma   90.00
#
_symmetry.space_group_name_H-M   'P 1'
#
loop_
_entity.id
_entity.type
_entity.pdbx_description
1 polymer ?
#
loop_
_entity_poly.entity_id
_entity_poly.type
_entity_poly.pdbx_seq_one_letter_code
_entity_poly.pdbx_strand_id
1 'polypeptide(L)'
;MATLPNPLPSLATSGLDLPPGTLVDTTLDGTWHEPLLWYADGPPADLRAWSRLRAAGRPLGLLPVLVTGGRRDQWPEEWDLCPDAASYPGDHDADEVLAGYWTEYAADEVAPEDTGPGTDGTGPDADGSEGPGPWPGLAPVPAREAAEDADTAAAGLAGVITADADEWLGGARTALVPARRSADIPAAIGWSGPMNHENDVARLCAVLRSWEDRYDARVVVLGFDTMIVSVGRPPGTIEEARALAAEHYAFCPDNIDQSPPYDLDAYAEKAVLNQEAWSFWWD
;
A
#
# COMPACT_ATOMS: atom_id res chain seq x y z
N MET A 1 -5.08 -24.72 -1.55
CA MET A 1 -3.89 -23.86 -1.42
C MET A 1 -3.51 -23.40 -2.81
N ALA A 2 -3.94 -22.20 -3.17
CA ALA A 2 -3.33 -21.50 -4.29
C ALA A 2 -1.94 -21.07 -3.81
N THR A 3 -0.90 -21.46 -4.55
CA THR A 3 0.49 -21.14 -4.21
C THR A 3 0.76 -19.64 -4.41
N LEU A 4 1.73 -19.15 -3.63
CA LEU A 4 2.48 -17.90 -3.83
C LEU A 4 2.76 -17.61 -5.32
N PRO A 5 2.97 -16.34 -5.71
CA PRO A 5 3.11 -15.96 -7.12
C PRO A 5 4.18 -16.79 -7.83
N ASN A 6 3.99 -16.99 -9.14
CA ASN A 6 4.96 -17.69 -9.98
C ASN A 6 6.35 -17.07 -9.80
N PRO A 7 7.43 -17.86 -9.86
CA PRO A 7 8.78 -17.32 -9.78
C PRO A 7 9.03 -16.26 -10.85
N LEU A 8 9.87 -15.26 -10.57
CA LEU A 8 10.28 -14.29 -11.58
C LEU A 8 10.92 -15.05 -12.76
N PRO A 9 10.35 -14.98 -13.98
CA PRO A 9 10.91 -15.68 -15.12
C PRO A 9 12.27 -15.10 -15.46
N SER A 10 13.12 -15.90 -16.10
CA SER A 10 14.42 -15.42 -16.58
C SER A 10 14.25 -14.23 -17.54
N LEU A 11 14.53 -13.02 -17.04
CA LEU A 11 14.34 -11.79 -17.81
C LEU A 11 15.22 -11.75 -19.06
N ALA A 12 16.43 -12.32 -18.99
CA ALA A 12 17.34 -12.45 -20.12
C ALA A 12 16.77 -13.26 -21.30
N THR A 13 15.83 -14.17 -21.04
CA THR A 13 15.19 -15.02 -22.06
C THR A 13 13.72 -14.69 -22.28
N SER A 14 13.18 -13.72 -21.53
CA SER A 14 11.77 -13.33 -21.57
C SER A 14 11.35 -12.59 -22.84
N GLY A 15 12.32 -12.03 -23.59
CA GLY A 15 12.07 -11.17 -24.74
C GLY A 15 11.66 -9.74 -24.37
N LEU A 16 11.72 -9.37 -23.08
CA LEU A 16 11.54 -8.00 -22.63
C LEU A 16 12.76 -7.13 -22.99
N ASP A 17 12.49 -5.94 -23.50
CA ASP A 17 13.51 -4.89 -23.71
C ASP A 17 13.62 -4.06 -22.42
N LEU A 18 14.51 -4.48 -21.53
CA LEU A 18 14.74 -3.86 -20.22
C LEU A 18 16.06 -3.07 -20.22
N PRO A 19 16.10 -1.89 -19.59
CA PRO A 19 17.37 -1.23 -19.28
C PRO A 19 18.21 -2.07 -18.30
N PRO A 20 19.48 -1.69 -18.06
CA PRO A 20 20.23 -2.21 -16.93
C PRO A 20 19.42 -2.08 -15.63
N GLY A 21 19.51 -3.11 -14.80
CA GLY A 21 18.78 -3.16 -13.56
C GLY A 21 19.23 -4.33 -12.69
N THR A 22 18.78 -4.30 -11.46
CA THR A 22 19.17 -5.21 -10.41
C THR A 22 18.07 -6.23 -10.13
N LEU A 23 18.46 -7.50 -10.00
CA LEU A 23 17.62 -8.58 -9.52
C LEU A 23 17.76 -8.65 -8.01
N VAL A 24 16.64 -8.55 -7.29
CA VAL A 24 16.63 -8.49 -5.84
C VAL A 24 16.26 -9.85 -5.29
N ASP A 25 17.20 -10.50 -4.62
CA ASP A 25 17.02 -11.74 -3.87
C ASP A 25 17.40 -11.57 -2.38
N THR A 26 17.77 -10.36 -1.95
CA THR A 26 18.05 -10.07 -0.55
C THR A 26 16.76 -10.01 0.27
N THR A 27 16.74 -10.69 1.40
CA THR A 27 15.65 -10.75 2.39
C THR A 27 16.23 -10.54 3.79
N LEU A 28 15.35 -10.30 4.78
CA LEU A 28 15.75 -10.16 6.19
C LEU A 28 16.57 -11.36 6.70
N ASP A 29 16.23 -12.58 6.25
CA ASP A 29 16.89 -13.83 6.64
C ASP A 29 18.05 -14.24 5.72
N GLY A 30 18.46 -13.37 4.79
CA GLY A 30 19.57 -13.61 3.86
C GLY A 30 19.13 -13.71 2.40
N THR A 31 19.83 -14.51 1.60
CA THR A 31 19.54 -14.64 0.18
C THR A 31 18.38 -15.60 -0.08
N TRP A 32 17.35 -15.13 -0.77
CA TRP A 32 16.23 -15.92 -1.28
C TRP A 32 16.70 -16.85 -2.41
N HIS A 33 15.99 -17.95 -2.59
CA HIS A 33 16.37 -18.97 -3.58
C HIS A 33 16.14 -18.52 -5.04
N GLU A 34 15.41 -17.42 -5.24
CA GLU A 34 15.14 -16.81 -6.54
C GLU A 34 14.93 -15.28 -6.40
N PRO A 35 15.07 -14.48 -7.47
CA PRO A 35 14.77 -13.06 -7.39
C PRO A 35 13.28 -12.78 -7.16
N LEU A 36 12.98 -11.90 -6.20
CA LEU A 36 11.63 -11.44 -5.86
C LEU A 36 11.15 -10.35 -6.82
N LEU A 37 12.06 -9.49 -7.27
CA LEU A 37 11.78 -8.46 -8.26
C LEU A 37 13.01 -8.12 -9.09
N TRP A 38 12.77 -7.44 -10.20
CA TRP A 38 13.79 -6.67 -10.91
C TRP A 38 13.46 -5.19 -10.81
N TYR A 39 14.45 -4.31 -10.69
CA TYR A 39 14.24 -2.87 -10.87
C TYR A 39 15.38 -2.20 -11.63
N ALA A 40 15.06 -1.16 -12.39
CA ALA A 40 16.02 -0.44 -13.21
C ALA A 40 17.08 0.28 -12.34
N ASP A 41 18.31 0.38 -12.82
CA ASP A 41 19.40 1.07 -12.10
C ASP A 41 19.24 2.61 -12.11
N GLY A 42 18.41 3.13 -13.01
CA GLY A 42 18.17 4.55 -13.20
C GLY A 42 16.69 4.91 -13.26
N PRO A 43 16.38 6.21 -13.37
CA PRO A 43 15.00 6.68 -13.48
C PRO A 43 14.36 6.17 -14.77
N PRO A 44 13.01 6.14 -14.84
CA PRO A 44 12.30 5.75 -16.05
C PRO A 44 12.72 6.59 -17.26
N ALA A 45 12.94 5.93 -18.39
CA ALA A 45 13.45 6.60 -19.59
C ALA A 45 12.49 7.67 -20.15
N ASP A 46 11.18 7.47 -19.96
CA ASP A 46 10.12 8.37 -20.39
C ASP A 46 8.81 8.09 -19.62
N LEU A 47 7.85 9.00 -19.74
CA LEU A 47 6.52 8.91 -19.10
C LEU A 47 5.70 7.69 -19.58
N ARG A 48 6.10 6.99 -20.64
CA ARG A 48 5.42 5.80 -21.19
C ARG A 48 6.11 4.50 -20.78
N ALA A 49 7.23 4.56 -20.05
CA ALA A 49 7.96 3.38 -19.61
C ALA A 49 7.04 2.41 -18.83
N TRP A 50 6.22 2.95 -17.93
CA TRP A 50 5.23 2.18 -17.18
C TRP A 50 4.26 1.42 -18.09
N SER A 51 3.58 2.12 -19.01
CA SER A 51 2.60 1.49 -19.91
C SER A 51 3.24 0.43 -20.81
N ARG A 52 4.46 0.67 -21.30
CA ARG A 52 5.22 -0.30 -22.11
C ARG A 52 5.52 -1.57 -21.31
N LEU A 53 6.01 -1.41 -20.08
CA LEU A 53 6.31 -2.53 -19.19
C LEU A 53 5.05 -3.28 -18.76
N ARG A 54 3.94 -2.57 -18.48
CA ARG A 54 2.65 -3.21 -18.20
C ARG A 54 2.18 -4.09 -19.35
N ALA A 55 2.23 -3.58 -20.58
CA ALA A 55 1.79 -4.31 -21.76
C ALA A 55 2.69 -5.53 -22.06
N ALA A 56 4.01 -5.36 -21.96
CA ALA A 56 4.98 -6.40 -22.26
C ALA A 56 5.10 -7.46 -21.16
N GLY A 57 4.94 -7.08 -19.89
CA GLY A 57 5.04 -7.96 -18.74
C GLY A 57 3.78 -8.80 -18.49
N ARG A 58 2.59 -8.31 -18.86
CA ARG A 58 1.30 -8.98 -18.60
C ARG A 58 1.25 -10.44 -19.10
N PRO A 59 1.69 -10.79 -20.33
CA PRO A 59 1.71 -12.19 -20.79
C PRO A 59 2.64 -13.10 -19.99
N LEU A 60 3.61 -12.52 -19.28
CA LEU A 60 4.61 -13.22 -18.48
C LEU A 60 4.22 -13.29 -16.99
N GLY A 61 3.09 -12.71 -16.59
CA GLY A 61 2.68 -12.60 -15.19
C GLY A 61 3.52 -11.58 -14.40
N LEU A 62 4.01 -10.54 -15.10
CA LEU A 62 4.77 -9.45 -14.49
C LEU A 62 3.95 -8.17 -14.47
N LEU A 63 4.00 -7.46 -13.35
CA LEU A 63 3.39 -6.15 -13.18
C LEU A 63 4.47 -5.11 -12.85
N PRO A 64 4.38 -3.90 -13.45
CA PRO A 64 5.25 -2.81 -13.07
C PRO A 64 4.81 -2.22 -11.73
N VAL A 65 5.80 -1.74 -10.98
CA VAL A 65 5.65 -0.87 -9.80
C VAL A 65 6.83 0.11 -9.81
N LEU A 66 6.66 1.31 -9.27
CA LEU A 66 7.77 2.23 -9.02
C LEU A 66 8.32 1.92 -7.63
N VAL A 67 9.63 1.78 -7.53
CA VAL A 67 10.32 1.69 -6.24
C VAL A 67 11.03 3.01 -5.97
N THR A 68 11.05 3.43 -4.71
CA THR A 68 11.67 4.69 -4.30
C THR A 68 12.61 4.52 -3.11
N GLY A 69 13.75 5.22 -3.15
CA GLY A 69 14.68 5.32 -2.03
C GLY A 69 14.10 6.09 -0.82
N GLY A 70 13.08 6.92 -1.05
CA GLY A 70 12.46 7.72 -0.01
C GLY A 70 13.46 8.68 0.66
N ARG A 71 13.12 9.12 1.88
CA ARG A 71 14.03 9.91 2.73
C ARG A 71 15.20 9.10 3.30
N ARG A 72 15.07 7.77 3.32
CA ARG A 72 16.07 6.85 3.88
C ARG A 72 17.19 6.52 2.87
N ASP A 73 17.00 6.85 1.59
CA ASP A 73 17.83 6.40 0.45
C ASP A 73 18.04 4.87 0.44
N GLN A 74 17.00 4.15 0.87
CA GLN A 74 16.99 2.69 0.97
C GLN A 74 16.25 2.10 -0.23
N TRP A 75 16.95 1.27 -0.99
CA TRP A 75 16.43 0.58 -2.17
C TRP A 75 16.00 -0.85 -1.81
N PRO A 76 15.28 -1.57 -2.68
CA PRO A 76 14.66 -2.87 -2.33
C PRO A 76 15.60 -3.92 -1.71
N GLU A 77 16.89 -3.87 -1.99
CA GLU A 77 17.91 -4.73 -1.38
C GLU A 77 18.11 -4.49 0.14
N GLU A 78 17.69 -3.32 0.63
CA GLU A 78 17.80 -2.86 2.02
C GLU A 78 16.42 -2.74 2.69
N TRP A 79 15.36 -3.26 2.06
CA TRP A 79 13.99 -3.21 2.60
C TRP A 79 13.66 -4.35 3.55
N ASP A 80 14.61 -5.21 3.92
CA ASP A 80 14.37 -6.33 4.83
C ASP A 80 13.14 -7.17 4.42
N LEU A 81 13.07 -7.52 3.13
CA LEU A 81 11.95 -8.27 2.56
C LEU A 81 11.76 -9.62 3.29
N CYS A 82 10.52 -10.02 3.54
CA CYS A 82 10.15 -11.22 4.30
C CYS A 82 9.14 -12.11 3.54
N PRO A 83 9.50 -12.69 2.38
CA PRO A 83 8.56 -13.48 1.57
C PRO A 83 8.02 -14.73 2.28
N ASP A 84 8.77 -15.32 3.23
CA ASP A 84 8.32 -16.46 4.05
C ASP A 84 7.23 -16.09 5.07
N ALA A 85 7.12 -14.81 5.45
CA ALA A 85 6.13 -14.34 6.41
C ALA A 85 4.75 -14.08 5.75
N ALA A 86 4.74 -13.85 4.44
CA ALA A 86 3.53 -13.55 3.69
C ALA A 86 2.72 -14.83 3.41
N SER A 87 1.49 -14.88 3.92
CA SER A 87 0.53 -15.92 3.54
C SER A 87 -0.11 -15.62 2.17
N TYR A 88 -1.12 -16.37 1.75
CA TYR A 88 -1.80 -16.09 0.49
C TYR A 88 -2.91 -15.03 0.67
N PRO A 89 -2.90 -13.89 -0.05
CA PRO A 89 -3.90 -12.84 0.15
C PRO A 89 -5.36 -13.25 -0.10
N GLY A 90 -5.60 -14.40 -0.75
CA GLY A 90 -6.96 -14.89 -0.99
C GLY A 90 -7.52 -15.76 0.12
N ASP A 91 -6.73 -16.05 1.14
CA ASP A 91 -7.16 -16.78 2.33
C ASP A 91 -7.71 -15.83 3.41
N HIS A 92 -7.69 -14.52 3.18
CA HIS A 92 -8.18 -13.48 4.10
C HIS A 92 -9.39 -12.74 3.53
N ASP A 93 -10.30 -12.33 4.42
CA ASP A 93 -11.43 -11.45 4.10
C ASP A 93 -11.11 -10.00 4.50
N ALA A 94 -11.40 -9.04 3.61
CA ALA A 94 -11.04 -7.64 3.83
C ALA A 94 -11.84 -6.98 4.97
N ASP A 95 -13.12 -7.34 5.17
CA ASP A 95 -13.94 -6.78 6.24
C ASP A 95 -13.47 -7.32 7.60
N GLU A 96 -13.18 -8.63 7.67
CA GLU A 96 -12.63 -9.23 8.89
C GLU A 96 -11.25 -8.68 9.25
N VAL A 97 -10.37 -8.47 8.27
CA VAL A 97 -9.05 -7.87 8.47
C VAL A 97 -9.17 -6.45 9.02
N LEU A 98 -9.95 -5.57 8.36
CA LEU A 98 -10.11 -4.18 8.79
C LEU A 98 -10.83 -4.07 10.15
N ALA A 99 -11.85 -4.89 10.40
CA ALA A 99 -12.51 -4.94 11.71
C ALA A 99 -11.54 -5.34 12.83
N GLY A 100 -10.61 -6.26 12.54
CA GLY A 100 -9.53 -6.66 13.44
C GLY A 100 -8.62 -5.48 13.79
N TYR A 101 -8.04 -4.84 12.77
CA TYR A 101 -7.15 -3.68 12.97
C TYR A 101 -7.84 -2.52 13.69
N TRP A 102 -9.08 -2.21 13.31
CA TRP A 102 -9.87 -1.18 13.99
C TRP A 102 -10.03 -1.44 15.49
N THR A 103 -10.26 -2.69 15.87
CA THR A 103 -10.42 -3.07 17.28
C THR A 103 -9.10 -2.94 18.05
N GLU A 104 -7.97 -3.25 17.41
CA GLU A 104 -6.64 -3.14 17.99
C GLU A 104 -6.29 -1.68 18.30
N TYR A 105 -6.42 -0.77 17.33
CA TYR A 105 -6.12 0.64 17.54
C TYR A 105 -7.10 1.33 18.50
N ALA A 106 -8.37 0.95 18.47
CA ALA A 106 -9.34 1.44 19.46
C ALA A 106 -9.02 0.95 20.89
N ALA A 107 -8.32 -0.17 21.05
CA ALA A 107 -7.88 -0.64 22.37
C ALA A 107 -6.62 0.08 22.85
N ASP A 108 -5.72 0.47 21.94
CA ASP A 108 -4.51 1.23 22.25
C ASP A 108 -4.83 2.67 22.71
N GLU A 109 -5.86 3.32 22.15
CA GLU A 109 -6.35 4.62 22.67
C GLU A 109 -6.91 4.52 24.10
N VAL A 110 -7.41 3.35 24.51
CA VAL A 110 -8.07 3.14 25.82
C VAL A 110 -7.08 2.60 26.87
N ALA A 111 -5.87 2.18 26.49
CA ALA A 111 -4.85 1.72 27.42
C ALA A 111 -4.12 2.93 28.05
N PRO A 112 -4.30 3.23 29.35
CA PRO A 112 -3.64 4.37 29.96
C PRO A 112 -2.13 4.14 29.99
N GLU A 113 -1.36 5.11 29.49
CA GLU A 113 0.08 5.22 29.75
C GLU A 113 0.30 5.21 31.27
N ASP A 114 0.83 4.09 31.79
CA ASP A 114 1.44 3.89 33.10
C ASP A 114 0.91 4.83 34.23
N THR A 115 -0.29 4.53 34.75
CA THR A 115 -0.71 5.11 36.02
C THR A 115 0.10 4.51 37.16
N GLY A 116 1.20 5.19 37.49
CA GLY A 116 1.97 4.93 38.70
C GLY A 116 1.09 4.90 39.97
N PRO A 117 1.52 4.23 41.04
CA PRO A 117 0.63 3.93 42.16
C PRO A 117 0.37 5.18 43.01
N GLY A 118 -0.81 5.77 42.82
CA GLY A 118 -1.45 6.67 43.79
C GLY A 118 -1.99 7.95 43.17
N THR A 119 -3.31 8.12 43.17
CA THR A 119 -4.04 8.88 44.21
C THR A 119 -5.54 8.80 43.94
N ASP A 120 -6.31 8.56 44.99
CA ASP A 120 -7.77 8.72 45.03
C ASP A 120 -8.18 10.16 44.68
N GLY A 121 -9.15 10.32 43.78
CA GLY A 121 -9.69 11.65 43.45
C GLY A 121 -10.86 11.60 42.47
N THR A 122 -12.07 11.43 43.00
CA THR A 122 -13.35 11.72 42.33
C THR A 122 -13.36 13.11 41.68
N GLY A 123 -13.45 13.16 40.35
CA GLY A 123 -13.82 14.31 39.53
C GLY A 123 -14.78 13.85 38.43
N PRO A 124 -15.67 14.70 37.91
CA PRO A 124 -16.65 14.30 36.91
C PRO A 124 -15.95 14.10 35.56
N ASP A 125 -16.21 12.93 34.97
CA ASP A 125 -15.91 12.50 33.61
C ASP A 125 -15.60 13.66 32.64
N ALA A 126 -14.32 13.89 32.45
CA ALA A 126 -13.77 14.70 31.37
C ALA A 126 -12.71 13.86 30.67
N ASP A 127 -13.15 12.72 30.14
CA ASP A 127 -12.38 11.95 29.18
C ASP A 127 -13.18 11.95 27.87
N GLY A 128 -12.72 12.74 26.93
CA GLY A 128 -13.38 13.01 25.65
C GLY A 128 -12.69 12.31 24.48
N SER A 129 -11.80 11.36 24.72
CA SER A 129 -11.40 10.38 23.72
C SER A 129 -12.45 9.26 23.75
N GLU A 130 -13.60 9.51 23.11
CA GLU A 130 -14.40 8.40 22.62
C GLU A 130 -13.57 7.83 21.46
N GLY A 131 -12.82 6.75 21.72
CA GLY A 131 -12.19 5.97 20.66
C GLY A 131 -13.21 5.66 19.56
N PRO A 132 -12.79 5.25 18.35
CA PRO A 132 -13.52 5.52 17.11
C PRO A 132 -14.89 4.81 16.94
N GLY A 133 -15.37 4.12 17.99
CA GLY A 133 -16.65 3.44 18.04
C GLY A 133 -16.56 2.02 17.48
N PRO A 134 -17.68 1.29 17.34
CA PRO A 134 -17.65 -0.01 16.68
C PRO A 134 -17.27 0.14 15.20
N TRP A 135 -16.59 -0.86 14.65
CA TRP A 135 -16.23 -0.92 13.23
C TRP A 135 -17.46 -0.62 12.34
N PRO A 136 -17.41 0.43 11.48
CA PRO A 136 -18.56 0.83 10.67
C PRO A 136 -18.87 -0.10 9.50
N GLY A 137 -18.00 -1.08 9.19
CA GLY A 137 -18.09 -1.94 8.01
C GLY A 137 -17.40 -1.34 6.79
N LEU A 138 -17.21 -2.17 5.75
CA LEU A 138 -16.70 -1.71 4.46
C LEU A 138 -17.56 -0.59 3.86
N ALA A 139 -16.88 0.43 3.36
CA ALA A 139 -17.43 1.50 2.56
C ALA A 139 -18.13 0.95 1.30
N PRO A 140 -19.24 1.58 0.89
CA PRO A 140 -19.96 1.16 -0.31
C PRO A 140 -19.13 1.38 -1.57
N VAL A 141 -19.40 0.59 -2.61
CA VAL A 141 -18.88 0.84 -3.95
C VAL A 141 -19.40 2.19 -4.43
N PRO A 142 -18.53 3.13 -4.85
CA PRO A 142 -18.96 4.42 -5.36
C PRO A 142 -19.91 4.25 -6.55
N ALA A 143 -20.98 5.06 -6.58
CA ALA A 143 -21.92 5.06 -7.70
C ALA A 143 -21.30 5.64 -9.00
N ARG A 144 -20.20 6.38 -8.86
CA ARG A 144 -19.47 7.00 -9.98
C ARG A 144 -18.81 5.93 -10.85
N GLU A 145 -19.01 6.02 -12.15
CA GLU A 145 -18.26 5.21 -13.12
C GLU A 145 -16.82 5.73 -13.28
N ALA A 146 -15.91 4.81 -13.57
CA ALA A 146 -14.53 5.15 -13.86
C ALA A 146 -14.45 6.04 -15.12
N ALA A 147 -13.66 7.12 -15.06
CA ALA A 147 -13.45 7.99 -16.22
C ALA A 147 -12.63 7.30 -17.32
N GLU A 148 -11.76 6.39 -16.92
CA GLU A 148 -10.89 5.59 -17.79
C GLU A 148 -10.60 4.21 -17.17
N ASP A 149 -9.92 3.35 -17.93
CA ASP A 149 -9.50 2.04 -17.43
C ASP A 149 -8.43 2.19 -16.32
N ALA A 150 -8.51 1.33 -15.31
CA ALA A 150 -7.63 1.33 -14.13
C ALA A 150 -6.13 1.37 -14.49
N ASP A 151 -5.71 0.68 -15.55
CA ASP A 151 -4.30 0.64 -15.95
C ASP A 151 -3.86 1.95 -16.62
N THR A 152 -4.81 2.68 -17.22
CA THR A 152 -4.57 4.00 -17.81
C THR A 152 -4.42 5.05 -16.71
N ALA A 153 -5.31 5.03 -15.71
CA ALA A 153 -5.20 5.90 -14.53
C ALA A 153 -3.88 5.68 -13.77
N ALA A 154 -3.51 4.42 -13.52
CA ALA A 154 -2.23 4.07 -12.90
C ALA A 154 -1.02 4.56 -13.71
N ALA A 155 -1.07 4.43 -15.04
CA ALA A 155 -0.03 4.94 -15.91
C ALA A 155 0.05 6.48 -15.90
N GLY A 156 -1.09 7.16 -15.82
CA GLY A 156 -1.16 8.61 -15.66
C GLY A 156 -0.49 9.07 -14.37
N LEU A 157 -0.85 8.45 -13.23
CA LEU A 157 -0.24 8.74 -11.94
C LEU A 157 1.27 8.44 -11.94
N ALA A 158 1.69 7.30 -12.46
CA ALA A 158 3.11 6.97 -12.61
C ALA A 158 3.85 8.03 -13.44
N GLY A 159 3.25 8.50 -14.54
CA GLY A 159 3.79 9.58 -15.36
C GLY A 159 4.00 10.87 -14.54
N VAL A 160 2.98 11.30 -13.79
CA VAL A 160 3.07 12.50 -12.93
C VAL A 160 4.18 12.35 -11.90
N ILE A 161 4.24 11.21 -11.20
CA ILE A 161 5.26 10.96 -10.17
C ILE A 161 6.66 11.00 -10.76
N THR A 162 6.87 10.37 -11.92
CA THR A 162 8.20 10.30 -12.54
C THR A 162 8.69 11.62 -13.13
N ALA A 163 7.79 12.60 -13.34
CA ALA A 163 8.19 13.93 -13.82
C ALA A 163 8.98 14.71 -12.76
N ASP A 164 8.67 14.53 -11.47
CA ASP A 164 9.26 15.28 -10.34
C ASP A 164 9.75 14.35 -9.21
N ALA A 165 10.09 13.10 -9.52
CA ALA A 165 10.35 12.04 -8.53
C ALA A 165 11.46 12.38 -7.51
N ASP A 166 12.48 13.12 -7.93
CA ASP A 166 13.60 13.50 -7.04
C ASP A 166 13.14 14.45 -5.92
N GLU A 167 12.19 15.34 -6.20
CA GLU A 167 11.69 16.31 -5.22
C GLU A 167 10.72 15.66 -4.23
N TRP A 168 9.87 14.74 -4.70
CA TRP A 168 8.77 14.19 -3.91
C TRP A 168 9.13 12.90 -3.18
N LEU A 169 9.94 12.06 -3.81
CA LEU A 169 10.18 10.69 -3.34
C LEU A 169 11.66 10.39 -3.07
N GLY A 170 12.60 11.31 -3.35
CA GLY A 170 14.03 10.95 -3.32
C GLY A 170 14.41 10.00 -4.45
N GLY A 171 13.71 10.13 -5.58
CA GLY A 171 13.91 9.33 -6.79
C GLY A 171 12.88 8.21 -6.94
N ALA A 172 12.63 7.79 -8.17
CA ALA A 172 11.77 6.66 -8.50
C ALA A 172 12.41 5.84 -9.62
N ARG A 173 12.36 4.52 -9.51
CA ARG A 173 12.85 3.59 -10.53
C ARG A 173 11.78 2.57 -10.85
N THR A 174 11.69 2.13 -12.11
CA THR A 174 10.69 1.13 -12.46
C THR A 174 11.16 -0.26 -12.06
N ALA A 175 10.27 -1.03 -11.46
CA ALA A 175 10.43 -2.43 -11.12
C ALA A 175 9.43 -3.30 -11.87
N LEU A 176 9.72 -4.59 -11.96
CA LEU A 176 8.83 -5.66 -12.40
C LEU A 176 8.75 -6.72 -11.31
N VAL A 177 7.53 -7.03 -10.91
CA VAL A 177 7.21 -8.00 -9.85
C VAL A 177 6.39 -9.14 -10.45
N PRO A 178 6.68 -10.40 -10.11
CA PRO A 178 5.83 -11.52 -10.49
C PRO A 178 4.53 -11.49 -9.69
N ALA A 179 3.49 -10.91 -10.30
CA ALA A 179 2.19 -10.78 -9.68
C ALA A 179 1.08 -10.86 -10.73
N ARG A 180 -0.07 -11.41 -10.35
CA ARG A 180 -1.25 -11.52 -11.24
C ARG A 180 -2.24 -10.38 -11.06
N ARG A 181 -2.18 -9.72 -9.90
CA ARG A 181 -3.00 -8.56 -9.52
C ARG A 181 -2.10 -7.50 -8.93
N SER A 182 -2.46 -6.23 -9.10
CA SER A 182 -1.67 -5.12 -8.59
C SER A 182 -1.68 -5.11 -7.06
N ALA A 183 -2.83 -5.45 -6.45
CA ALA A 183 -2.96 -5.61 -5.01
C ALA A 183 -2.05 -6.68 -4.38
N ASP A 184 -1.56 -7.65 -5.18
CA ASP A 184 -0.72 -8.76 -4.69
C ASP A 184 0.77 -8.44 -4.70
N ILE A 185 1.18 -7.30 -5.28
CA ILE A 185 2.58 -6.92 -5.42
C ILE A 185 3.31 -6.92 -4.06
N PRO A 186 2.76 -6.35 -2.97
CA PRO A 186 3.45 -6.35 -1.68
C PRO A 186 3.71 -7.76 -1.14
N ALA A 187 2.71 -8.64 -1.14
CA ALA A 187 2.86 -10.03 -0.71
C ALA A 187 3.79 -10.84 -1.64
N ALA A 188 3.81 -10.54 -2.94
CA ALA A 188 4.67 -11.23 -3.89
C ALA A 188 6.17 -11.05 -3.61
N ILE A 189 6.55 -9.91 -3.04
CA ILE A 189 7.94 -9.60 -2.69
C ILE A 189 8.20 -9.71 -1.18
N GLY A 190 7.19 -10.06 -0.37
CA GLY A 190 7.30 -10.04 1.09
C GLY A 190 7.59 -8.65 1.65
N TRP A 191 6.96 -7.60 1.12
CA TRP A 191 7.19 -6.24 1.57
C TRP A 191 6.87 -6.08 3.06
N SER A 192 7.80 -5.50 3.82
CA SER A 192 7.77 -5.41 5.29
C SER A 192 7.56 -3.99 5.81
N GLY A 193 7.19 -3.03 4.96
CA GLY A 193 6.97 -1.64 5.38
C GLY A 193 6.04 -1.48 6.59
N PRO A 194 4.89 -2.20 6.65
CA PRO A 194 3.95 -2.13 7.77
C PRO A 194 4.34 -2.98 9.00
N MET A 195 5.58 -3.48 9.11
CA MET A 195 5.96 -4.53 10.08
C MET A 195 5.71 -4.19 11.56
N ASN A 196 5.63 -2.90 11.92
CA ASN A 196 5.26 -2.48 13.27
C ASN A 196 3.77 -2.66 13.58
N HIS A 197 2.93 -2.83 12.55
CA HIS A 197 1.47 -2.99 12.64
C HIS A 197 1.00 -4.37 12.18
N GLU A 198 1.62 -4.93 11.13
CA GLU A 198 1.28 -6.23 10.57
C GLU A 198 2.51 -6.95 10.03
N ASN A 199 2.70 -8.20 10.45
CA ASN A 199 3.81 -9.05 10.02
C ASN A 199 3.45 -9.94 8.82
N ASP A 200 2.16 -10.16 8.54
CA ASP A 200 1.65 -10.85 7.36
C ASP A 200 1.04 -9.85 6.37
N VAL A 201 1.89 -9.29 5.50
CA VAL A 201 1.48 -8.28 4.49
C VAL A 201 0.37 -8.79 3.53
N ALA A 202 0.14 -10.11 3.47
CA ALA A 202 -0.95 -10.67 2.67
C ALA A 202 -2.33 -10.22 3.16
N ARG A 203 -2.47 -9.88 4.44
CA ARG A 203 -3.71 -9.34 5.01
C ARG A 203 -4.02 -7.94 4.47
N LEU A 204 -3.01 -7.07 4.36
CA LEU A 204 -3.13 -5.79 3.67
C LEU A 204 -3.44 -6.00 2.18
N CYS A 205 -2.81 -6.97 1.52
CA CYS A 205 -3.13 -7.31 0.13
C CYS A 205 -4.60 -7.73 -0.06
N ALA A 206 -5.25 -8.36 0.92
CA ALA A 206 -6.67 -8.67 0.86
C ALA A 206 -7.54 -7.40 0.85
N VAL A 207 -7.17 -6.40 1.65
CA VAL A 207 -7.81 -5.07 1.63
C VAL A 207 -7.55 -4.36 0.29
N LEU A 208 -6.31 -4.38 -0.20
CA LEU A 208 -5.96 -3.82 -1.52
C LEU A 208 -6.74 -4.50 -2.65
N ARG A 209 -7.04 -5.81 -2.57
CA ARG A 209 -7.90 -6.52 -3.54
C ARG A 209 -9.33 -6.02 -3.49
N SER A 210 -9.87 -5.82 -2.29
CA SER A 210 -11.18 -5.20 -2.11
C SER A 210 -11.22 -3.81 -2.75
N TRP A 211 -10.17 -3.00 -2.57
CA TRP A 211 -10.09 -1.70 -3.24
C TRP A 211 -9.86 -1.79 -4.75
N GLU A 212 -9.10 -2.77 -5.23
CA GLU A 212 -8.92 -3.04 -6.66
C GLU A 212 -10.27 -3.31 -7.33
N ASP A 213 -11.15 -4.10 -6.69
CA ASP A 213 -12.46 -4.43 -7.22
C ASP A 213 -13.50 -3.30 -7.05
N ARG A 214 -13.46 -2.54 -5.94
CA ARG A 214 -14.44 -1.47 -5.63
C ARG A 214 -14.11 -0.10 -6.21
N TYR A 215 -12.83 0.27 -6.23
CA TYR A 215 -12.35 1.62 -6.57
C TYR A 215 -11.42 1.66 -7.78
N ASP A 216 -11.21 0.51 -8.44
CA ASP A 216 -10.21 0.35 -9.51
C ASP A 216 -8.78 0.70 -9.04
N ALA A 217 -8.49 0.39 -7.77
CA ALA A 217 -7.22 0.72 -7.15
C ALA A 217 -6.04 -0.06 -7.76
N ARG A 218 -4.88 0.61 -7.93
CA ARG A 218 -3.61 -0.02 -8.34
C ARG A 218 -2.48 0.49 -7.48
N VAL A 219 -1.65 -0.41 -6.95
CA VAL A 219 -0.38 -0.06 -6.31
C VAL A 219 0.57 0.48 -7.39
N VAL A 220 0.98 1.74 -7.25
CA VAL A 220 1.85 2.44 -8.21
C VAL A 220 3.25 2.62 -7.68
N VAL A 221 3.40 2.97 -6.40
CA VAL A 221 4.70 3.19 -5.75
C VAL A 221 4.81 2.34 -4.49
N LEU A 222 6.00 1.78 -4.26
CA LEU A 222 6.46 1.27 -2.96
C LEU A 222 7.78 1.95 -2.60
N GLY A 223 7.91 2.37 -1.35
CA GLY A 223 9.18 2.66 -0.69
C GLY A 223 9.47 1.64 0.41
N PHE A 224 10.41 1.97 1.29
CA PHE A 224 10.71 1.15 2.47
C PHE A 224 9.43 0.88 3.30
N ASP A 225 8.73 1.95 3.67
CA ASP A 225 7.55 1.98 4.55
C ASP A 225 6.41 2.84 3.96
N THR A 226 6.46 3.13 2.67
CA THR A 226 5.47 3.98 1.99
C THR A 226 4.83 3.28 0.81
N MET A 227 3.57 3.62 0.53
CA MET A 227 2.81 3.13 -0.62
C MET A 227 2.01 4.25 -1.26
N ILE A 228 1.97 4.29 -2.59
CA ILE A 228 1.03 5.14 -3.34
C ILE A 228 0.16 4.27 -4.25
N VAL A 229 -1.14 4.52 -4.20
CA VAL A 229 -2.18 3.79 -4.93
C VAL A 229 -2.91 4.76 -5.86
N SER A 230 -3.09 4.40 -7.14
CA SER A 230 -4.00 5.13 -8.05
C SER A 230 -5.43 4.63 -7.90
N VAL A 231 -6.42 5.50 -8.14
CA VAL A 231 -7.84 5.23 -7.89
C VAL A 231 -8.67 5.64 -9.11
N GLY A 232 -9.31 4.67 -9.78
CA GLY A 232 -10.13 4.96 -10.96
C GLY A 232 -11.55 5.43 -10.65
N ARG A 233 -12.10 5.05 -9.49
CA ARG A 233 -13.44 5.42 -9.02
C ARG A 233 -13.39 6.06 -7.63
N PRO A 234 -12.87 7.30 -7.49
CA PRO A 234 -12.80 7.95 -6.20
C PRO A 234 -14.19 8.25 -5.62
N PRO A 235 -14.37 8.29 -4.29
CA PRO A 235 -15.63 8.65 -3.66
C PRO A 235 -16.06 10.06 -4.06
N GLY A 236 -17.33 10.22 -4.43
CA GLY A 236 -17.87 11.47 -4.97
C GLY A 236 -18.62 12.32 -3.94
N THR A 237 -18.94 11.73 -2.78
CA THR A 237 -19.66 12.38 -1.68
C THR A 237 -18.86 12.31 -0.38
N ILE A 238 -19.14 13.24 0.54
CA ILE A 238 -18.45 13.25 1.84
C ILE A 238 -18.82 12.04 2.69
N GLU A 239 -20.04 11.51 2.55
CA GLU A 239 -20.49 10.30 3.23
C GLU A 239 -19.71 9.06 2.76
N GLU A 240 -19.52 8.91 1.44
CA GLU A 240 -18.66 7.85 0.89
C GLU A 240 -17.21 8.02 1.34
N ALA A 241 -16.70 9.26 1.34
CA ALA A 241 -15.32 9.55 1.75
C ALA A 241 -15.09 9.26 3.24
N ARG A 242 -16.05 9.55 4.12
CA ARG A 242 -15.97 9.21 5.55
C ARG A 242 -15.96 7.70 5.79
N ALA A 243 -16.81 6.97 5.08
CA ALA A 243 -16.82 5.51 5.18
C ALA A 243 -15.48 4.91 4.74
N LEU A 244 -14.91 5.40 3.64
CA LEU A 244 -13.61 4.94 3.17
C LEU A 244 -12.45 5.41 4.06
N ALA A 245 -12.54 6.60 4.65
CA ALA A 245 -11.55 7.09 5.61
C ALA A 245 -11.44 6.17 6.84
N ALA A 246 -12.55 5.59 7.31
CA ALA A 246 -12.51 4.58 8.38
C ALA A 246 -11.72 3.33 7.96
N GLU A 247 -11.86 2.87 6.71
CA GLU A 247 -11.00 1.79 6.19
C GLU A 247 -9.53 2.21 6.11
N HIS A 248 -9.23 3.44 5.65
CA HIS A 248 -7.86 3.95 5.61
C HIS A 248 -7.22 4.01 7.00
N TYR A 249 -7.99 4.44 8.01
CA TYR A 249 -7.55 4.47 9.40
C TYR A 249 -7.22 3.06 9.91
N ALA A 250 -8.11 2.08 9.71
CA ALA A 250 -7.84 0.69 10.06
C ALA A 250 -6.66 0.09 9.26
N PHE A 251 -6.44 0.52 8.02
CA PHE A 251 -5.36 0.00 7.17
C PHE A 251 -3.99 0.61 7.50
N CYS A 252 -3.96 1.88 7.88
CA CYS A 252 -2.75 2.68 8.08
C CYS A 252 -3.06 3.84 9.04
N PRO A 253 -3.09 3.60 10.37
CA PRO A 253 -3.50 4.60 11.35
C PRO A 253 -2.55 5.81 11.39
N ASP A 254 -1.25 5.60 11.12
CA ASP A 254 -0.20 6.62 11.12
C ASP A 254 -0.49 7.81 10.17
N ASN A 255 -1.27 7.58 9.11
CA ASN A 255 -1.73 8.63 8.21
C ASN A 255 -2.63 9.67 8.89
N ILE A 256 -3.25 9.32 10.02
CA ILE A 256 -4.12 10.18 10.81
C ILE A 256 -3.41 10.53 12.12
N ASP A 257 -2.89 9.53 12.84
CA ASP A 257 -2.40 9.70 14.21
C ASP A 257 -1.05 10.43 14.28
N GLN A 258 -0.24 10.33 13.22
CA GLN A 258 1.07 10.96 13.15
C GLN A 258 1.14 12.12 12.14
N SER A 259 0.04 12.41 11.45
CA SER A 259 -0.02 13.44 10.42
C SER A 259 -1.12 14.47 10.74
N PRO A 260 -0.77 15.76 10.93
CA PRO A 260 -1.78 16.81 11.05
C PRO A 260 -2.77 16.77 9.87
N PRO A 261 -4.08 16.90 10.12
CA PRO A 261 -4.68 17.52 11.29
C PRO A 261 -5.08 16.60 12.46
N TYR A 262 -4.74 15.30 12.45
CA TYR A 262 -5.17 14.34 13.48
C TYR A 262 -6.70 14.25 13.62
N ASP A 263 -7.39 14.26 12.48
CA ASP A 263 -8.84 14.30 12.44
C ASP A 263 -9.34 13.52 11.22
N LEU A 264 -10.15 12.49 11.48
CA LEU A 264 -10.63 11.56 10.47
C LEU A 264 -11.57 12.23 9.47
N ASP A 265 -12.37 13.20 9.92
CA ASP A 265 -13.31 13.95 9.08
C ASP A 265 -12.55 14.89 8.12
N ALA A 266 -11.52 15.56 8.62
CA ALA A 266 -10.64 16.39 7.81
C ALA A 266 -9.78 15.56 6.85
N TYR A 267 -9.37 14.35 7.25
CA TYR A 267 -8.72 13.39 6.36
C TYR A 267 -9.68 12.95 5.25
N ALA A 268 -10.94 12.63 5.56
CA ALA A 268 -11.96 12.27 4.57
C ALA A 268 -12.17 13.39 3.54
N GLU A 269 -12.27 14.66 3.99
CA GLU A 269 -12.47 15.81 3.10
C GLU A 269 -11.26 16.07 2.19
N LYS A 270 -10.03 15.96 2.72
CA LYS A 270 -8.82 16.45 2.03
C LYS A 270 -8.06 15.36 1.29
N ALA A 271 -8.00 14.15 1.84
CA ALA A 271 -7.15 13.06 1.35
C ALA A 271 -7.94 11.94 0.66
N VAL A 272 -9.28 11.94 0.78
CA VAL A 272 -10.12 10.85 0.26
C VAL A 272 -11.15 11.35 -0.77
N LEU A 273 -11.90 12.40 -0.44
CA LEU A 273 -12.96 12.94 -1.30
C LEU A 273 -12.40 13.39 -2.66
N ASN A 274 -12.91 12.78 -3.74
CA ASN A 274 -12.48 13.01 -5.13
C ASN A 274 -10.98 12.82 -5.41
N GLN A 275 -10.23 12.16 -4.51
CA GLN A 275 -8.79 11.94 -4.71
C GLN A 275 -8.54 10.70 -5.57
N GLU A 276 -7.86 10.90 -6.70
CA GLU A 276 -7.48 9.84 -7.66
C GLU A 276 -6.17 9.12 -7.28
N ALA A 277 -5.57 9.50 -6.15
CA ALA A 277 -4.40 8.86 -5.58
C ALA A 277 -4.49 8.85 -4.06
N TRP A 278 -4.08 7.75 -3.44
CA TRP A 278 -3.94 7.60 -1.99
C TRP A 278 -2.47 7.33 -1.64
N SER A 279 -2.02 7.92 -0.54
CA SER A 279 -0.67 7.72 0.00
C SER A 279 -0.78 7.14 1.40
N PHE A 280 0.10 6.18 1.70
CA PHE A 280 0.18 5.52 2.99
C PHE A 280 1.64 5.49 3.46
N TRP A 281 1.83 5.66 4.76
CA TRP A 281 3.13 5.61 5.43
C TRP A 281 2.94 4.95 6.79
N TRP A 282 3.80 3.99 7.11
CA TRP A 282 3.88 3.33 8.41
C TRP A 282 5.20 3.69 9.09
N ASP A 283 5.21 4.00 10.38
CA ASP A 283 6.45 4.17 11.16
C ASP A 283 6.90 2.88 11.84
#